data_AF-A0A0F9G7X9-F1
#
_entry.id   AF-A0A0F9G7X9-F1
#
_cell.length_a   1.000
_cell.length_b   1.000
_cell.length_c   1.000
_cell.angle_alpha   90.00
_cell.angle_beta   90.00
_cell.angle_gamma   90.00
#
_symmetry.space_group_name_H-M   'P 1'
#
loop_
_entity.id
_entity.type
_entity.pdbx_description
1 polymer ?
#
loop_
_entity_poly.entity_id
_entity_poly.type
_entity_poly.pdbx_seq_one_letter_code
_entity_poly.pdbx_strand_id
1 'polypeptide(L)'
;MAQTVNVIPVELTELRAASTASGGTALTSTLALVPIPFGSDYLSITPRNFVGAAVARFLLNPYLTIFYTTDAGVTITDISDEMQDGDTTDVALDSFPVTGTGYFYVGCPIQFRGVKVDIGSGNQGDNNVVLTVKYWNGSWVGIADTDGTIGGTASSFFKDGDITWTVPSVWVKETIDNIGETLPSERVSFVPSRSTPMYWTRWEWDTAFDADTDVAGMQALNRSTAYAELLEGQTVEVKASDRRLGCVEALTNAGTANLVVNVGSLPGSEFES
;
A
#
# COMPACT_ATOMS: atom_id res chain seq x y z
N MET A 1 -29.58 -37.78 16.67
CA MET A 1 -29.66 -36.34 16.98
C MET A 1 -29.14 -35.63 15.73
N ALA A 2 -30.03 -35.07 14.90
CA ALA A 2 -29.64 -34.37 13.68
C ALA A 2 -29.38 -32.91 14.04
N GLN A 3 -28.13 -32.48 13.95
CA GLN A 3 -27.77 -31.07 14.10
C GLN A 3 -28.11 -30.38 12.78
N THR A 4 -29.22 -29.65 12.75
CA THR A 4 -29.54 -28.79 11.61
C THR A 4 -28.66 -27.55 11.71
N VAL A 5 -27.64 -27.46 10.86
CA VAL A 5 -26.83 -26.25 10.71
C VAL A 5 -27.60 -25.30 9.79
N ASN A 6 -28.24 -24.29 10.39
CA ASN A 6 -28.75 -23.15 9.61
C ASN A 6 -27.56 -22.27 9.23
N VAL A 7 -27.20 -22.27 7.95
CA VAL A 7 -26.27 -21.28 7.40
C VAL A 7 -27.09 -20.06 7.01
N ILE A 8 -27.04 -19.01 7.83
CA ILE A 8 -27.63 -17.71 7.49
C ILE A 8 -26.58 -17.01 6.60
N PRO A 9 -26.91 -16.66 5.34
CA PRO A 9 -26.00 -15.89 4.49
C PRO A 9 -25.66 -14.57 5.16
N VAL A 10 -24.39 -14.15 5.09
CA VAL A 10 -24.01 -12.83 5.57
C VAL A 10 -24.69 -11.81 4.67
N GLU A 11 -25.47 -10.90 5.26
CA GLU A 11 -26.06 -9.80 4.50
C GLU A 11 -24.94 -8.79 4.20
N LEU A 12 -24.83 -8.35 2.96
CA LEU A 12 -23.97 -7.22 2.58
C LEU A 12 -24.86 -5.99 2.45
N THR A 13 -24.47 -4.89 3.10
CA THR A 13 -25.17 -3.60 2.99
C THR A 13 -24.87 -2.90 1.69
N GLU A 14 -23.67 -3.12 1.16
CA GLU A 14 -23.21 -2.53 -0.10
C GLU A 14 -22.39 -3.56 -0.88
N LEU A 15 -22.49 -3.49 -2.21
CA LEU A 15 -21.62 -4.20 -3.13
C LEU A 15 -21.21 -3.25 -4.25
N ARG A 16 -19.91 -3.04 -4.44
CA ARG A 16 -19.35 -2.14 -5.46
C ARG A 16 -18.15 -2.76 -6.15
N ALA A 17 -17.81 -2.23 -7.32
CA ALA A 17 -16.57 -2.57 -7.99
C ALA A 17 -15.40 -1.81 -7.34
N ALA A 18 -14.27 -2.51 -7.13
CA ALA A 18 -12.99 -1.90 -6.80
C ALA A 18 -12.13 -1.68 -8.05
N SER A 19 -12.30 -2.51 -9.07
CA SER A 19 -11.62 -2.32 -10.36
C SER A 19 -12.13 -1.08 -11.11
N THR A 20 -11.22 -0.26 -11.63
CA THR A 20 -11.49 1.08 -12.20
C THR A 20 -12.08 1.08 -13.61
N ALA A 21 -12.03 -0.03 -14.35
CA ALA A 21 -12.53 -0.12 -15.72
C ALA A 21 -13.79 -0.99 -15.85
N SER A 22 -14.70 -0.58 -16.74
CA SER A 22 -15.88 -1.38 -17.11
C SER A 22 -15.44 -2.74 -17.66
N GLY A 23 -15.65 -3.80 -16.87
CA GLY A 23 -15.24 -5.17 -17.23
C GLY A 23 -13.97 -5.67 -16.53
N GLY A 24 -13.42 -4.91 -15.58
CA GLY A 24 -12.28 -5.28 -14.74
C GLY A 24 -10.97 -4.61 -15.14
N THR A 25 -9.98 -4.65 -14.25
CA THR A 25 -8.62 -4.13 -14.47
C THR A 25 -7.91 -4.99 -15.51
N ALA A 26 -7.33 -4.35 -16.53
CA ALA A 26 -6.55 -5.06 -17.54
C ALA A 26 -5.28 -5.66 -16.92
N LEU A 27 -5.06 -6.95 -17.14
CA LEU A 27 -3.89 -7.69 -16.71
C LEU A 27 -3.00 -8.02 -17.89
N THR A 28 -1.70 -7.94 -17.65
CA THR A 28 -0.63 -8.40 -18.54
C THR A 28 0.41 -9.14 -17.70
N SER A 29 1.56 -9.49 -18.28
CA SER A 29 2.71 -9.96 -17.49
C SER A 29 3.30 -8.88 -16.57
N THR A 30 2.89 -7.62 -16.74
CA THR A 30 3.22 -6.51 -15.84
C THR A 30 2.21 -6.47 -14.69
N LEU A 31 2.74 -6.25 -13.49
CA LEU A 31 1.97 -6.14 -12.25
C LEU A 31 0.98 -4.97 -12.30
N ALA A 32 -0.27 -5.26 -11.97
CA ALA A 32 -1.30 -4.29 -11.67
C ALA A 32 -1.67 -4.36 -10.19
N LEU A 33 -1.96 -3.22 -9.58
CA LEU A 33 -2.55 -3.14 -8.25
C LEU A 33 -3.99 -2.63 -8.39
N VAL A 34 -4.90 -3.29 -7.68
CA VAL A 34 -6.29 -2.86 -7.55
C VAL A 34 -6.50 -2.45 -6.10
N PRO A 35 -6.59 -1.14 -5.80
CA PRO A 35 -6.87 -0.67 -4.44
C PRO A 35 -8.16 -1.30 -3.91
N ILE A 36 -8.17 -1.65 -2.63
CA ILE A 36 -9.36 -2.12 -1.93
C ILE A 36 -9.92 -0.92 -1.17
N PRO A 37 -11.10 -0.41 -1.55
CA PRO A 37 -11.72 0.71 -0.86
C PRO A 37 -11.86 0.47 0.64
N PHE A 38 -11.71 1.54 1.42
CA PHE A 38 -11.90 1.49 2.87
C PHE A 38 -13.31 0.98 3.24
N GLY A 39 -13.40 0.31 4.40
CA GLY A 39 -14.65 -0.29 4.91
C GLY A 39 -15.11 -1.55 4.16
N SER A 40 -14.23 -2.18 3.36
CA SER A 40 -14.54 -3.43 2.68
C SER A 40 -14.33 -4.63 3.61
N ASP A 41 -15.40 -5.40 3.85
CA ASP A 41 -15.42 -6.64 4.64
C ASP A 41 -15.37 -7.91 3.78
N TYR A 42 -15.72 -7.76 2.52
CA TYR A 42 -15.83 -8.83 1.54
C TYR A 42 -15.11 -8.44 0.27
N LEU A 43 -14.45 -9.41 -0.35
CA LEU A 43 -13.73 -9.26 -1.60
C LEU A 43 -14.00 -10.48 -2.49
N SER A 44 -14.47 -10.24 -3.71
CA SER A 44 -14.58 -11.26 -4.78
C SER A 44 -13.57 -10.93 -5.87
N ILE A 45 -12.78 -11.91 -6.29
CA ILE A 45 -11.82 -11.76 -7.39
C ILE A 45 -12.16 -12.77 -8.48
N THR A 46 -12.46 -12.27 -9.68
CA THR A 46 -12.85 -13.09 -10.83
C THR A 46 -12.07 -12.66 -12.08
N PRO A 47 -11.15 -13.49 -12.59
CA PRO A 47 -10.45 -13.21 -13.83
C PRO A 47 -11.30 -13.63 -15.04
N ARG A 48 -11.19 -12.92 -16.16
CA ARG A 48 -11.98 -13.16 -17.38
C ARG A 48 -11.27 -12.68 -18.65
N ASN A 49 -11.80 -13.07 -19.82
CA ASN A 49 -11.39 -12.61 -21.14
C ASN A 49 -9.91 -12.92 -21.44
N PHE A 50 -9.49 -14.17 -21.28
CA PHE A 50 -8.08 -14.53 -21.47
C PHE A 50 -7.70 -14.52 -22.95
N VAL A 51 -6.56 -13.91 -23.27
CA VAL A 51 -5.96 -13.91 -24.61
C VAL A 51 -4.50 -14.28 -24.48
N GLY A 52 -4.16 -15.55 -24.75
CA GLY A 52 -2.80 -16.07 -24.61
C GLY A 52 -2.33 -16.28 -23.16
N ALA A 53 -3.17 -15.92 -22.17
CA ALA A 53 -2.99 -16.26 -20.77
C ALA A 53 -3.55 -17.66 -20.47
N ALA A 54 -2.90 -18.39 -19.56
CA ALA A 54 -3.43 -19.65 -19.03
C ALA A 54 -4.05 -19.46 -17.63
N VAL A 55 -3.49 -18.54 -16.85
CA VAL A 55 -3.90 -18.23 -15.49
C VAL A 55 -3.78 -16.73 -15.22
N ALA A 56 -4.69 -16.21 -14.41
CA ALA A 56 -4.46 -14.97 -13.68
C ALA A 56 -3.77 -15.32 -12.35
N ARG A 57 -2.77 -14.53 -12.00
CA ARG A 57 -1.99 -14.63 -10.78
C ARG A 57 -2.37 -13.49 -9.87
N PHE A 58 -2.62 -13.78 -8.59
CA PHE A 58 -2.93 -12.74 -7.62
C PHE A 58 -2.31 -12.97 -6.25
N LEU A 59 -2.14 -11.88 -5.51
CA LEU A 59 -1.80 -11.83 -4.10
C LEU A 59 -2.65 -10.75 -3.42
N LEU A 60 -2.90 -10.94 -2.12
CA LEU A 60 -3.53 -9.93 -1.28
C LEU A 60 -2.44 -9.18 -0.53
N ASN A 61 -2.40 -7.87 -0.70
CA ASN A 61 -1.38 -7.04 -0.11
C ASN A 61 -1.88 -6.33 1.14
N PRO A 62 -1.02 -6.22 2.15
CA PRO A 62 -1.42 -5.62 3.40
C PRO A 62 -1.66 -4.12 3.22
N TYR A 63 -2.55 -3.60 4.06
CA TYR A 63 -2.71 -2.16 4.20
C TYR A 63 -1.47 -1.57 4.89
N LEU A 64 -1.03 -0.40 4.43
CA LEU A 64 0.09 0.35 4.98
C LEU A 64 -0.40 1.42 5.95
N THR A 65 0.30 1.56 7.07
CA THR A 65 0.17 2.77 7.90
C THR A 65 1.22 3.76 7.44
N ILE A 66 0.79 4.93 6.97
CA ILE A 66 1.62 5.94 6.34
C ILE A 66 1.41 7.27 7.02
N PHE A 67 2.47 7.82 7.60
CA PHE A 67 2.42 9.15 8.20
C PHE A 67 3.78 9.82 8.09
N TYR A 68 3.82 11.11 8.34
CA TYR A 68 5.04 11.87 8.34
C TYR A 68 5.11 12.89 9.46
N THR A 69 6.31 13.42 9.67
CA THR A 69 6.61 14.44 10.68
C THR A 69 7.43 15.55 10.05
N THR A 70 7.20 16.81 10.43
CA THR A 70 7.91 17.96 9.84
C THR A 70 8.89 18.68 10.78
N ASP A 71 8.92 18.26 12.03
CA ASP A 71 9.55 18.96 13.16
C ASP A 71 10.18 17.96 14.14
N ALA A 72 10.94 17.02 13.59
CA ALA A 72 11.63 15.95 14.27
C ALA A 72 10.70 15.07 15.12
N GLY A 73 9.43 14.95 14.73
CA GLY A 73 8.47 14.08 15.38
C GLY A 73 7.36 14.77 16.15
N VAL A 74 7.41 16.09 16.31
CA VAL A 74 6.49 16.85 17.18
C VAL A 74 5.06 16.93 16.63
N THR A 75 4.93 17.09 15.32
CA THR A 75 3.71 17.11 14.55
C THR A 75 3.69 15.89 13.67
N ILE A 76 2.58 15.16 13.72
CA ILE A 76 2.38 13.95 12.95
C ILE A 76 1.16 14.16 12.08
N THR A 77 1.31 13.92 10.79
CA THR A 77 0.23 13.92 9.82
C THR A 77 0.09 12.52 9.28
N ASP A 78 -1.06 11.90 9.55
CA ASP A 78 -1.45 10.63 8.96
C ASP A 78 -2.04 10.85 7.57
N ILE A 79 -1.59 10.03 6.63
CA ILE A 79 -2.02 10.03 5.22
C ILE A 79 -2.30 8.60 4.75
N SER A 80 -2.53 7.66 5.67
CA SER A 80 -2.70 6.24 5.37
C SER A 80 -3.87 5.97 4.42
N ASP A 81 -5.01 6.61 4.66
CA ASP A 81 -6.23 6.42 3.88
C ASP A 81 -6.10 7.06 2.50
N GLU A 82 -5.70 8.33 2.47
CA GLU A 82 -5.45 9.12 1.25
C GLU A 82 -4.49 8.41 0.28
N MET A 83 -3.43 7.79 0.81
CA MET A 83 -2.44 7.10 -0.01
C MET A 83 -2.92 5.76 -0.60
N GLN A 84 -4.11 5.25 -0.22
CA GLN A 84 -4.50 3.87 -0.52
C GLN A 84 -5.96 3.68 -0.94
N ASP A 85 -6.78 4.73 -0.94
CA ASP A 85 -8.19 4.64 -1.31
C ASP A 85 -8.41 4.49 -2.83
N GLY A 86 -7.40 4.83 -3.63
CA GLY A 86 -7.41 4.70 -5.08
C GLY A 86 -8.27 5.75 -5.78
N ASP A 87 -8.46 6.91 -5.16
CA ASP A 87 -9.15 8.04 -5.74
C ASP A 87 -8.21 8.93 -6.59
N THR A 88 -8.57 10.20 -6.81
CA THR A 88 -7.78 11.15 -7.62
C THR A 88 -7.17 12.28 -6.78
N THR A 89 -7.16 12.13 -5.47
CA THR A 89 -6.69 13.15 -4.54
C THR A 89 -5.22 12.86 -4.22
N ASP A 90 -4.38 13.87 -4.40
CA ASP A 90 -2.94 13.73 -4.26
C ASP A 90 -2.47 14.36 -2.95
N VAL A 91 -1.40 13.81 -2.37
CA VAL A 91 -0.69 14.43 -1.26
C VAL A 91 0.57 15.10 -1.77
N ALA A 92 0.64 16.41 -1.55
CA ALA A 92 1.82 17.20 -1.86
C ALA A 92 3.00 16.84 -0.96
N LEU A 93 4.14 16.51 -1.58
CA LEU A 93 5.43 16.25 -0.92
C LEU A 93 6.35 17.47 -0.94
N ASP A 94 5.98 18.54 -1.65
CA ASP A 94 6.72 19.78 -1.83
C ASP A 94 7.15 20.49 -0.53
N SER A 95 6.30 20.39 0.49
CA SER A 95 6.47 21.04 1.79
C SER A 95 7.18 20.15 2.81
N PHE A 96 7.57 18.94 2.41
CA PHE A 96 8.20 18.01 3.31
C PHE A 96 9.66 18.37 3.61
N PRO A 97 10.07 18.32 4.88
CA PRO A 97 11.42 18.62 5.26
C PRO A 97 12.41 17.60 4.70
N VAL A 98 13.62 18.09 4.40
CA VAL A 98 14.77 17.25 4.07
C VAL A 98 15.27 16.49 5.30
N THR A 99 16.13 15.50 5.07
CA THR A 99 16.71 14.64 6.12
C THR A 99 17.16 15.43 7.36
N GLY A 100 16.72 14.97 8.54
CA GLY A 100 17.16 15.48 9.84
C GLY A 100 16.20 16.48 10.51
N THR A 101 15.20 16.98 9.79
CA THR A 101 14.12 17.81 10.37
C THR A 101 12.75 17.17 10.31
N GLY A 102 12.56 16.13 9.50
CA GLY A 102 11.38 15.29 9.53
C GLY A 102 11.55 14.03 8.71
N TYR A 103 10.59 13.12 8.83
CA TYR A 103 10.71 11.76 8.31
C TYR A 103 9.36 11.26 7.85
N PHE A 104 9.39 10.42 6.83
CA PHE A 104 8.23 9.71 6.31
C PHE A 104 8.28 8.26 6.76
N TYR A 105 7.21 7.77 7.37
CA TYR A 105 7.14 6.45 7.97
C TYR A 105 6.10 5.60 7.28
N VAL A 106 6.48 4.37 6.94
CA VAL A 106 5.59 3.36 6.36
C VAL A 106 5.67 2.09 7.22
N GLY A 107 4.55 1.72 7.81
CA GLY A 107 4.40 0.57 8.70
C GLY A 107 3.47 -0.48 8.14
N CYS A 108 3.77 -1.75 8.45
CA CYS A 108 2.89 -2.85 8.09
C CYS A 108 2.89 -3.96 9.18
N PRO A 109 1.74 -4.59 9.50
CA PRO A 109 1.70 -5.71 10.45
C PRO A 109 2.52 -6.94 10.02
N ILE A 110 2.81 -7.07 8.72
CA ILE A 110 3.62 -8.13 8.14
C ILE A 110 4.76 -7.52 7.33
N GLN A 111 5.82 -8.29 7.08
CA GLN A 111 6.89 -7.84 6.19
C GLN A 111 6.35 -7.66 4.76
N PHE A 112 6.95 -6.74 4.02
CA PHE A 112 6.63 -6.41 2.63
C PHE A 112 7.92 -6.13 1.85
N ARG A 113 7.89 -6.31 0.53
CA ARG A 113 9.10 -6.26 -0.33
C ARG A 113 9.32 -4.91 -1.03
N GLY A 114 8.47 -3.94 -0.74
CA GLY A 114 8.46 -2.69 -1.46
C GLY A 114 7.10 -2.02 -1.45
N VAL A 115 7.04 -0.87 -2.07
CA VAL A 115 5.83 -0.07 -2.25
C VAL A 115 5.77 0.35 -3.71
N LYS A 116 4.60 0.18 -4.32
CA LYS A 116 4.29 0.83 -5.60
C LYS A 116 3.85 2.26 -5.30
N VAL A 117 4.49 3.20 -5.96
CA VAL A 117 4.19 4.62 -5.86
C VAL A 117 3.57 5.09 -7.17
N ASP A 118 2.40 5.70 -7.06
CA ASP A 118 1.69 6.37 -8.14
C ASP A 118 1.90 7.87 -8.00
N ILE A 119 2.46 8.51 -9.02
CA ILE A 119 2.89 9.91 -8.97
C ILE A 119 1.79 10.77 -9.63
N GLY A 120 1.18 11.66 -8.84
CA GLY A 120 0.22 12.63 -9.38
C GLY A 120 0.94 13.70 -10.21
N SER A 121 1.94 14.32 -9.59
CA SER A 121 2.84 15.28 -10.25
C SER A 121 4.28 15.00 -9.84
N GLY A 122 5.14 14.74 -10.82
CA GLY A 122 6.51 14.29 -10.56
C GLY A 122 7.46 15.40 -10.17
N ASN A 123 8.56 15.01 -9.51
CA ASN A 123 9.70 15.87 -9.24
C ASN A 123 10.52 16.09 -10.52
N GLN A 124 10.10 17.03 -11.36
CA GLN A 124 10.60 17.23 -12.73
C GLN A 124 11.84 18.14 -12.84
N GLY A 125 12.23 18.78 -11.74
CA GLY A 125 13.28 19.78 -11.64
C GLY A 125 14.68 19.20 -11.45
N ASP A 126 15.65 20.11 -11.35
CA ASP A 126 17.08 19.78 -11.28
C ASP A 126 17.55 19.44 -9.85
N ASN A 127 16.64 19.17 -8.91
CA ASN A 127 16.97 19.02 -7.49
C ASN A 127 17.67 17.69 -7.15
N ASN A 128 17.85 16.78 -8.13
CA ASN A 128 18.50 15.47 -8.01
C ASN A 128 18.23 14.79 -6.66
N VAL A 129 16.94 14.66 -6.32
CA VAL A 129 16.50 14.17 -5.02
C VAL A 129 16.87 12.69 -4.91
N VAL A 130 17.61 12.33 -3.87
CA VAL A 130 18.01 10.94 -3.61
C VAL A 130 17.22 10.39 -2.43
N LEU A 131 16.35 9.41 -2.71
CA LEU A 131 15.67 8.63 -1.68
C LEU A 131 16.67 7.69 -0.97
N THR A 132 16.54 7.61 0.36
CA THR A 132 17.13 6.57 1.19
C THR A 132 16.02 5.93 2.02
N VAL A 133 15.86 4.62 1.89
CA VAL A 133 14.95 3.85 2.75
C VAL A 133 15.74 3.18 3.87
N LYS A 134 15.19 3.21 5.07
CA LYS A 134 15.71 2.55 6.27
C LYS A 134 14.67 1.60 6.85
N TYR A 135 15.10 0.55 7.51
CA TYR A 135 14.24 -0.36 8.25
C TYR A 135 14.68 -0.45 9.71
N TRP A 136 13.76 -0.84 10.58
CA TRP A 136 14.03 -1.00 12.01
C TRP A 136 14.53 -2.41 12.35
N ASN A 137 15.67 -2.50 13.05
CA ASN A 137 16.16 -3.76 13.62
C ASN A 137 16.62 -3.64 15.08
N GLY A 138 16.16 -2.60 15.76
CA GLY A 138 16.73 -2.09 17.03
C GLY A 138 17.48 -0.77 16.84
N SER A 139 17.85 -0.44 15.60
CA SER A 139 18.17 0.91 15.14
C SER A 139 17.69 1.10 13.70
N TRP A 140 17.68 2.34 13.21
CA TRP A 140 17.42 2.63 11.81
C TRP A 140 18.63 2.28 10.96
N VAL A 141 18.46 1.29 10.09
CA VAL A 141 19.53 0.80 9.21
C VAL A 141 19.10 0.96 7.76
N GLY A 142 20.01 1.45 6.90
CA GLY A 142 19.78 1.56 5.46
C GLY A 142 19.38 0.23 4.85
N ILE A 143 18.34 0.23 4.03
CA ILE A 143 17.98 -0.88 3.17
C ILE A 143 18.58 -0.62 1.79
N ALA A 144 19.07 -1.66 1.13
CA ALA A 144 19.43 -1.54 -0.28
C ALA A 144 18.12 -1.60 -1.09
N ASP A 145 17.54 -0.43 -1.37
CA ASP A 145 16.36 -0.31 -2.21
C ASP A 145 16.73 -0.20 -3.71
N THR A 146 15.77 -0.54 -4.55
CA THR A 146 15.77 -0.29 -5.99
C THR A 146 14.59 0.62 -6.26
N ASP A 147 14.90 1.87 -6.56
CA ASP A 147 13.91 2.92 -6.81
C ASP A 147 13.53 2.98 -8.30
N GLY A 148 12.35 2.41 -8.62
CA GLY A 148 11.76 2.46 -9.96
C GLY A 148 11.14 3.81 -10.33
N THR A 149 10.98 4.74 -9.37
CA THR A 149 10.42 6.07 -9.59
C THR A 149 11.45 7.05 -10.16
N ILE A 150 12.72 6.65 -10.22
CA ILE A 150 13.80 7.46 -10.77
C ILE A 150 13.57 7.74 -12.27
N GLY A 151 13.72 9.01 -12.64
CA GLY A 151 13.69 9.47 -14.02
C GLY A 151 14.48 10.76 -14.22
N GLY A 152 14.45 11.31 -15.43
CA GLY A 152 15.13 12.57 -15.77
C GLY A 152 16.60 12.61 -15.35
N THR A 153 16.94 13.57 -14.48
CA THR A 153 18.27 13.84 -13.92
C THR A 153 18.72 12.86 -12.83
N ALA A 154 18.06 11.70 -12.72
CA ALA A 154 18.23 10.70 -11.65
C ALA A 154 17.56 11.08 -10.31
N SER A 155 16.54 11.92 -10.36
CA SER A 155 15.70 12.26 -9.20
C SER A 155 14.68 11.16 -8.89
N SER A 156 14.54 10.80 -7.61
CA SER A 156 13.42 10.01 -7.08
C SER A 156 12.08 10.75 -7.22
N PHE A 157 10.97 9.99 -7.24
CA PHE A 157 9.59 10.47 -7.42
C PHE A 157 9.36 11.26 -8.72
N PHE A 158 10.09 10.92 -9.79
CA PHE A 158 9.94 11.57 -11.10
C PHE A 158 8.75 11.01 -11.90
N LYS A 159 8.45 9.72 -11.73
CA LYS A 159 7.43 8.96 -12.45
C LYS A 159 6.91 7.82 -11.57
N ASP A 160 5.78 7.23 -11.97
CA ASP A 160 5.27 6.01 -11.33
C ASP A 160 6.32 4.91 -11.35
N GLY A 161 6.36 4.15 -10.27
CA GLY A 161 7.36 3.13 -10.13
C GLY A 161 7.22 2.32 -8.86
N ASP A 162 7.97 1.23 -8.82
CA ASP A 162 8.04 0.38 -7.64
C ASP A 162 9.35 0.69 -6.91
N ILE A 163 9.29 1.00 -5.62
CA ILE A 163 10.45 1.07 -4.74
C ILE A 163 10.53 -0.26 -4.01
N THR A 164 11.55 -1.06 -4.33
CA THR A 164 11.63 -2.47 -3.89
C THR A 164 12.89 -2.79 -3.14
N TRP A 165 12.85 -3.83 -2.31
CA TRP A 165 14.00 -4.31 -1.56
C TRP A 165 13.89 -5.82 -1.29
N THR A 166 15.03 -6.42 -0.93
CA THR A 166 15.03 -7.75 -0.33
C THR A 166 14.58 -7.64 1.12
N VAL A 167 13.53 -8.38 1.51
CA VAL A 167 13.02 -8.36 2.89
C VAL A 167 14.14 -8.73 3.87
N PRO A 168 14.53 -7.82 4.79
CA PRO A 168 15.62 -8.10 5.72
C PRO A 168 15.26 -9.22 6.71
N SER A 169 16.16 -10.18 6.88
CA SER A 169 15.98 -11.29 7.83
C SER A 169 16.02 -10.85 9.30
N VAL A 170 16.64 -9.70 9.57
CA VAL A 170 16.75 -9.09 10.90
C VAL A 170 15.76 -7.95 11.12
N TRP A 171 14.77 -7.77 10.23
CA TRP A 171 13.74 -6.75 10.42
C TRP A 171 12.93 -7.08 11.67
N VAL A 172 12.90 -6.15 12.62
CA VAL A 172 12.18 -6.31 13.89
C VAL A 172 10.85 -5.59 13.83
N LYS A 173 9.81 -6.27 14.29
CA LYS A 173 8.47 -5.71 14.49
C LYS A 173 8.44 -4.95 15.82
N GLU A 174 8.05 -3.68 15.80
CA GLU A 174 8.05 -2.82 17.00
C GLU A 174 6.93 -1.77 16.91
N THR A 175 6.50 -1.25 18.05
CA THR A 175 5.59 -0.10 18.11
C THR A 175 6.35 1.18 17.77
N ILE A 176 5.69 2.13 17.12
CA ILE A 176 6.34 3.41 16.79
C ILE A 176 6.76 4.17 18.07
N ASP A 177 6.03 3.96 19.17
CA ASP A 177 6.35 4.50 20.50
C ASP A 177 7.71 4.06 21.01
N ASN A 178 8.01 2.78 20.87
CA ASN A 178 9.26 2.21 21.37
C ASN A 178 10.44 2.51 20.44
N ILE A 179 10.18 2.73 19.14
CA ILE A 179 11.21 3.17 18.20
C ILE A 179 11.76 4.55 18.60
N GLY A 180 10.92 5.41 19.18
CA GLY A 180 11.37 6.45 20.10
C GLY A 180 12.26 7.55 19.51
N GLU A 181 12.24 7.77 18.19
CA GLU A 181 12.94 8.91 17.59
C GLU A 181 12.09 10.18 17.74
N THR A 182 12.35 10.96 18.79
CA THR A 182 11.80 12.32 19.06
C THR A 182 10.28 12.54 18.83
N LEU A 183 9.49 11.49 18.70
CA LEU A 183 8.03 11.55 18.70
C LEU A 183 7.59 11.90 20.15
N PRO A 184 6.88 13.02 20.40
CA PRO A 184 6.50 13.42 21.75
C PRO A 184 5.69 12.35 22.44
N SER A 185 6.10 12.03 23.66
CA SER A 185 5.37 11.15 24.58
C SER A 185 3.96 11.66 24.91
N GLU A 186 3.65 12.95 24.66
CA GLU A 186 2.40 13.61 25.08
C GLU A 186 1.36 13.82 23.96
N ARG A 187 1.63 13.43 22.70
CA ARG A 187 0.67 13.63 21.59
C ARG A 187 0.15 12.30 21.04
N VAL A 188 -0.71 11.70 21.86
CA VAL A 188 -1.09 10.28 21.87
C VAL A 188 -2.27 9.92 20.94
N SER A 189 -2.88 10.86 20.21
CA SER A 189 -4.20 10.62 19.60
C SER A 189 -4.27 10.57 18.06
N PHE A 190 -3.17 10.79 17.33
CA PHE A 190 -3.21 10.97 15.86
C PHE A 190 -2.31 10.03 15.04
N VAL A 191 -1.62 9.07 15.66
CA VAL A 191 -0.88 8.04 14.91
C VAL A 191 -1.74 6.78 14.85
N PRO A 192 -2.18 6.32 13.67
CA PRO A 192 -2.89 5.06 13.53
C PRO A 192 -2.03 3.94 14.09
N SER A 193 -2.65 3.06 14.88
CA SER A 193 -1.99 1.83 15.33
C SER A 193 -0.67 2.05 16.09
N ARG A 194 -0.52 3.19 16.78
CA ARG A 194 0.65 3.59 17.59
C ARG A 194 1.22 2.47 18.47
N SER A 195 0.33 1.79 19.18
CA SER A 195 0.65 0.69 20.11
C SER A 195 0.63 -0.69 19.46
N THR A 196 0.33 -0.77 18.16
CA THR A 196 0.37 -2.01 17.40
C THR A 196 1.78 -2.18 16.85
N PRO A 197 2.48 -3.27 17.22
CA PRO A 197 3.78 -3.54 16.62
C PRO A 197 3.64 -3.71 15.10
N MET A 198 4.55 -3.10 14.34
CA MET A 198 4.61 -3.20 12.87
C MET A 198 6.06 -3.30 12.40
N TYR A 199 6.24 -3.78 11.17
CA TYR A 199 7.48 -3.68 10.43
C TYR A 199 7.54 -2.29 9.81
N TRP A 200 8.40 -1.44 10.36
CA TRP A 200 8.52 -0.05 9.94
C TRP A 200 9.67 0.14 8.96
N THR A 201 9.41 0.98 7.96
CA THR A 201 10.43 1.65 7.16
C THR A 201 10.36 3.16 7.39
N ARG A 202 11.51 3.81 7.27
CA ARG A 202 11.67 5.26 7.32
C ARG A 202 12.29 5.73 6.01
N TRP A 203 11.67 6.71 5.39
CA TRP A 203 12.04 7.23 4.08
C TRP A 203 12.56 8.65 4.27
N GLU A 204 13.71 8.90 3.65
CA GLU A 204 14.49 10.13 3.77
C GLU A 204 14.92 10.59 2.38
N TRP A 205 14.95 11.90 2.16
CA TRP A 205 15.55 12.51 0.97
C TRP A 205 16.55 13.58 1.37
N ASP A 206 17.59 13.72 0.56
CA ASP A 206 18.72 14.62 0.82
C ASP A 206 18.44 16.08 0.44
N THR A 207 17.53 16.29 -0.50
CA THR A 207 17.18 17.60 -1.06
C THR A 207 15.66 17.75 -1.13
N ALA A 208 15.16 18.99 -1.07
CA ALA A 208 13.73 19.26 -1.18
C ALA A 208 13.20 18.89 -2.56
N PHE A 209 11.96 18.43 -2.60
CA PHE A 209 11.20 18.24 -3.83
C PHE A 209 10.87 19.58 -4.49
N ASP A 210 10.47 19.55 -5.75
CA ASP A 210 9.87 20.71 -6.40
C ASP A 210 8.52 21.08 -5.78
N ALA A 211 8.14 22.34 -5.96
CA ALA A 211 6.93 22.96 -5.41
C ALA A 211 5.60 22.27 -5.81
N ASP A 212 5.61 21.40 -6.81
CA ASP A 212 4.43 20.71 -7.34
C ASP A 212 4.63 19.18 -7.35
N THR A 213 5.49 18.63 -6.46
CA THR A 213 5.68 17.17 -6.38
C THR A 213 4.60 16.56 -5.51
N ASP A 214 3.76 15.71 -6.11
CA ASP A 214 2.60 15.10 -5.46
C ASP A 214 2.55 13.59 -5.69
N VAL A 215 2.07 12.85 -4.69
CA VAL A 215 1.88 11.39 -4.76
C VAL A 215 0.39 11.08 -4.67
N ALA A 216 -0.09 10.34 -5.65
CA ALA A 216 -1.48 9.91 -5.77
C ALA A 216 -1.75 8.58 -5.03
N GLY A 217 -0.71 7.78 -4.79
CA GLY A 217 -0.91 6.52 -4.08
C GLY A 217 0.37 5.77 -3.71
N MET A 218 0.29 5.03 -2.60
CA MET A 218 1.34 4.17 -2.08
C MET A 218 0.76 2.85 -1.60
N GLN A 219 1.08 1.77 -2.30
CA GLN A 219 0.50 0.45 -2.03
C GLN A 219 1.59 -0.59 -1.79
N ALA A 220 1.41 -1.42 -0.77
CA ALA A 220 2.37 -2.46 -0.43
C ALA A 220 2.55 -3.46 -1.57
N LEU A 221 3.77 -3.97 -1.74
CA LEU A 221 4.07 -5.15 -2.52
C LEU A 221 4.26 -6.35 -1.59
N ASN A 222 3.62 -7.48 -1.91
CA ASN A 222 3.65 -8.65 -1.04
C ASN A 222 5.08 -9.12 -0.76
N ARG A 223 5.40 -9.57 0.47
CA ARG A 223 6.72 -10.17 0.76
C ARG A 223 7.13 -11.34 -0.15
N SER A 224 6.16 -11.99 -0.79
CA SER A 224 6.39 -13.12 -1.70
C SER A 224 5.93 -12.77 -3.11
N THR A 225 6.57 -13.36 -4.11
CA THR A 225 6.11 -13.36 -5.51
C THR A 225 5.52 -14.72 -5.92
N ALA A 226 5.26 -15.60 -4.96
CA ALA A 226 4.56 -16.86 -5.18
C ALA A 226 3.05 -16.61 -5.24
N TYR A 227 2.58 -16.13 -6.39
CA TYR A 227 1.17 -15.84 -6.62
C TYR A 227 0.29 -17.09 -6.51
N ALA A 228 -0.93 -16.90 -5.99
CA ALA A 228 -2.01 -17.85 -6.21
C ALA A 228 -2.51 -17.74 -7.65
N GLU A 229 -2.98 -18.84 -8.22
CA GLU A 229 -3.42 -18.91 -9.62
C GLU A 229 -4.92 -19.19 -9.70
N LEU A 230 -5.60 -18.47 -10.59
CA LEU A 230 -7.01 -18.65 -10.92
C LEU A 230 -7.17 -18.91 -12.41
N LEU A 231 -8.03 -19.86 -12.74
CA LEU A 231 -8.47 -20.11 -14.11
C LEU A 231 -9.51 -19.06 -14.53
N GLU A 232 -9.71 -18.91 -15.84
CA GLU A 232 -10.73 -18.00 -16.37
C GLU A 232 -12.13 -18.32 -15.81
N GLY A 233 -12.81 -17.29 -15.29
CA GLY A 233 -14.13 -17.40 -14.67
C GLY A 233 -14.13 -17.98 -13.26
N GLN A 234 -13.01 -18.49 -12.75
CA GLN A 234 -12.91 -19.01 -11.40
C GLN A 234 -12.92 -17.85 -10.39
N THR A 235 -13.97 -17.79 -9.57
CA THR A 235 -14.07 -16.76 -8.52
C THR A 235 -13.47 -17.28 -7.22
N VAL A 236 -12.70 -16.42 -6.56
CA VAL A 236 -12.33 -16.59 -5.15
C VAL A 236 -12.99 -15.49 -4.33
N GLU A 237 -13.52 -15.88 -3.19
CA GLU A 237 -14.17 -14.99 -2.24
C GLU A 237 -13.39 -15.04 -0.94
N VAL A 238 -13.04 -13.88 -0.41
CA VAL A 238 -12.30 -13.76 0.83
C VAL A 238 -12.97 -12.74 1.74
N LYS A 239 -12.93 -13.03 3.04
CA LYS A 239 -13.22 -12.01 4.03
C LYS A 239 -12.08 -11.02 4.05
N ALA A 240 -12.35 -9.77 3.69
CA ALA A 240 -11.48 -8.67 4.02
C ALA A 240 -11.71 -8.36 5.50
N SER A 241 -10.65 -8.40 6.31
CA SER A 241 -10.75 -7.95 7.70
C SER A 241 -10.50 -6.44 7.72
N ASP A 242 -11.23 -5.70 8.54
CA ASP A 242 -11.11 -4.24 8.68
C ASP A 242 -9.65 -3.80 8.68
N ARG A 243 -9.27 -3.05 7.63
CA ARG A 243 -7.95 -2.43 7.43
C ARG A 243 -6.74 -3.37 7.41
N ARG A 244 -6.90 -4.65 7.06
CA ARG A 244 -5.74 -5.56 6.89
C ARG A 244 -5.25 -5.68 5.46
N LEU A 245 -6.10 -5.42 4.48
CA LEU A 245 -5.78 -5.52 3.07
C LEU A 245 -5.86 -4.13 2.45
N GLY A 246 -4.83 -3.72 1.71
CA GLY A 246 -4.78 -2.44 1.02
C GLY A 246 -5.07 -2.57 -0.47
N CYS A 247 -4.62 -3.64 -1.12
CA CYS A 247 -4.86 -3.86 -2.54
C CYS A 247 -4.75 -5.34 -2.94
N VAL A 248 -5.24 -5.62 -4.15
CA VAL A 248 -4.99 -6.88 -4.86
C VAL A 248 -3.86 -6.65 -5.86
N GLU A 249 -2.80 -7.44 -5.73
CA GLU A 249 -1.73 -7.49 -6.72
C GLU A 249 -2.03 -8.58 -7.73
N ALA A 250 -2.02 -8.25 -9.03
CA ALA A 250 -2.38 -9.20 -10.06
C ALA A 250 -1.63 -9.01 -11.37
N LEU A 251 -1.44 -10.12 -12.07
CA LEU A 251 -0.83 -10.21 -13.41
C LEU A 251 -1.24 -11.51 -14.09
N THR A 252 -0.93 -11.66 -15.37
CA THR A 252 -1.08 -12.94 -16.09
C THR A 252 0.26 -13.65 -16.20
N ASN A 253 0.23 -14.99 -16.32
CA ASN A 253 1.45 -15.75 -16.59
C ASN A 253 2.03 -15.47 -17.99
N ALA A 254 1.18 -15.11 -18.94
CA ALA A 254 1.47 -14.73 -20.31
C ALA A 254 0.25 -14.00 -20.89
N GLY A 255 0.38 -13.38 -22.07
CA GLY A 255 -0.75 -12.76 -22.75
C GLY A 255 -1.47 -11.71 -21.91
N THR A 256 -2.78 -11.58 -22.09
CA THR A 256 -3.61 -10.61 -21.38
C THR A 256 -4.89 -11.24 -20.81
N ALA A 257 -5.48 -10.55 -19.83
CA ALA A 257 -6.77 -10.87 -19.23
C ALA A 257 -7.40 -9.62 -18.63
N ASN A 258 -8.61 -9.73 -18.09
CA ASN A 258 -9.20 -8.74 -17.20
C ASN A 258 -9.42 -9.35 -15.81
N LEU A 259 -9.28 -8.55 -14.76
CA LEU A 259 -9.60 -8.94 -13.39
C LEU A 259 -10.75 -8.09 -12.86
N VAL A 260 -11.88 -8.73 -12.57
CA VAL A 260 -12.97 -8.09 -11.86
C VAL A 260 -12.72 -8.27 -10.37
N VAL A 261 -12.66 -7.15 -9.65
CA VAL A 261 -12.55 -7.12 -8.19
C VAL A 261 -13.77 -6.39 -7.66
N ASN A 262 -14.58 -7.09 -6.88
CA ASN A 262 -15.75 -6.52 -6.21
C ASN A 262 -15.52 -6.54 -4.71
N VAL A 263 -16.04 -5.52 -4.03
CA VAL A 263 -15.98 -5.40 -2.58
C VAL A 263 -17.37 -5.17 -2.01
N GLY A 264 -17.58 -5.59 -0.77
CA GLY A 264 -18.82 -5.34 -0.06
C GLY A 264 -18.58 -5.07 1.42
N SER A 265 -19.51 -4.36 2.05
CA SER A 265 -19.51 -4.03 3.47
C SER A 265 -20.59 -4.82 4.22
N LEU A 266 -20.31 -5.15 5.47
CA LEU A 266 -21.26 -5.81 6.38
C LEU A 266 -22.14 -4.78 7.12
N PRO A 267 -23.39 -5.13 7.46
CA PRO A 267 -24.22 -4.30 8.32
C PRO A 267 -23.53 -4.08 9.68
N GLY A 268 -23.20 -2.83 9.98
CA GLY A 268 -22.56 -2.45 11.23
C GLY A 268 -21.04 -2.63 11.24
N SER A 269 -20.39 -2.92 10.10
CA SER A 269 -18.97 -2.59 9.98
C SER A 269 -18.83 -1.08 10.07
N GLU A 270 -17.98 -0.65 10.98
CA GLU A 270 -17.87 0.73 11.38
C GLU A 270 -17.24 1.49 10.21
N PHE A 271 -18.01 2.35 9.54
CA PHE A 271 -17.42 3.51 8.88
C PHE A 271 -16.85 4.38 10.00
N GLU A 272 -15.68 4.03 10.51
CA GLU A 272 -14.94 4.87 11.45
C GLU A 272 -14.67 6.19 10.73
N SER A 273 -15.40 7.22 11.18
CA SER A 273 -15.33 8.61 10.76
C SER A 273 -14.01 9.27 11.11
#